data_AF-A0A202E693-F1
#
_entry.id   AF-A0A202E693-F1
#
_cell.length_a   1.000
_cell.length_b   1.000
_cell.length_c   1.000
_cell.angle_alpha   90.00
_cell.angle_beta   90.00
_cell.angle_gamma   90.00
#
_symmetry.space_group_name_H-M   'P 1'
#
loop_
_entity.id
_entity.type
_entity.pdbx_description
1 polymer ?
#
loop_
_entity_poly.entity_id
_entity_poly.type
_entity_poly.pdbx_seq_one_letter_code
_entity_poly.pdbx_strand_id
1 'polypeptide(L)'
;MTPDLPSALSLDPFIVGVILAMAAVTVLTKVGGIWLVRRVDLSERLEAGLSVLPGAIVIAVLGPELAAGGPAEWGAAGLVLLVMWRTENILLALIAGVVGVVAFRAVL
;
A
#
# COMPACT_ATOMS: atom_id res chain seq x y z
N MET A 1 16.31 40.00 13.01
CA MET A 1 15.43 39.12 12.22
C MET A 1 15.92 37.71 12.46
N THR A 2 15.47 37.13 13.57
CA THR A 2 15.75 35.74 13.93
C THR A 2 15.08 34.83 12.91
N PRO A 3 15.75 33.84 12.33
CA PRO A 3 15.09 32.86 11.48
C PRO A 3 14.14 32.04 12.34
N ASP A 4 12.85 32.36 12.26
CA ASP A 4 11.79 31.58 12.87
C ASP A 4 11.84 30.20 12.22
N LEU A 5 12.18 29.16 13.00
CA LEU A 5 12.09 27.78 12.52
C LEU A 5 10.64 27.55 12.07
N PRO A 6 10.40 27.07 10.84
CA PRO A 6 9.07 26.96 10.28
C PRO A 6 8.19 26.09 11.18
N SER A 7 6.96 26.56 11.44
CA SER A 7 5.86 25.86 12.12
C SER A 7 5.56 24.46 11.55
N ALA A 8 6.16 24.08 10.43
CA ALA A 8 6.12 22.73 9.85
C ALA A 8 6.71 21.63 10.76
N LEU A 9 7.57 21.98 11.74
CA LEU A 9 8.13 21.02 12.72
C LEU A 9 7.51 21.12 14.11
N SER A 10 6.40 21.86 14.28
CA SER A 10 5.69 21.88 15.57
C SER A 10 5.00 20.54 15.81
N LEU A 11 5.47 19.79 16.79
CA LEU A 11 4.81 18.57 17.25
C LEU A 11 3.63 18.94 18.15
N ASP A 12 2.43 19.03 17.55
CA ASP A 12 1.20 19.14 18.33
C ASP A 12 1.03 17.86 19.18
N PRO A 13 0.99 17.97 20.52
CA PRO A 13 0.82 16.82 21.41
C PRO A 13 -0.42 15.98 21.08
N PHE A 14 -1.49 16.60 20.59
CA PHE A 14 -2.70 15.91 20.19
C PHE A 14 -2.47 15.04 18.94
N ILE A 15 -1.86 15.60 17.89
CA ILE A 15 -1.54 14.87 16.66
C ILE A 15 -0.59 13.71 16.96
N VAL A 16 0.44 13.94 17.77
CA VAL A 16 1.36 12.90 18.21
C VAL A 16 0.62 11.78 18.94
N GLY A 17 -0.28 12.14 19.86
CA GLY A 17 -1.14 11.18 20.57
C GLY A 17 -1.99 10.34 19.61
N VAL A 18 -2.59 10.96 18.59
CA VAL A 18 -3.39 10.26 17.56
C VAL A 18 -2.53 9.29 16.75
N ILE A 19 -1.35 9.72 16.28
CA ILE A 19 -0.43 8.86 15.50
C ILE A 19 0.02 7.67 16.35
N LEU A 20 0.36 7.89 17.63
CA LEU A 20 0.74 6.81 18.55
C LEU A 20 -0.41 5.83 18.77
N ALA A 21 -1.65 6.32 18.91
CA ALA A 21 -2.82 5.46 19.01
C ALA A 21 -3.05 4.63 17.74
N MET A 22 -2.94 5.24 16.55
CA MET A 22 -3.02 4.54 15.26
C MET A 22 -1.93 3.47 15.14
N ALA A 23 -0.70 3.79 15.54
CA ALA A 23 0.42 2.85 15.55
C ALA A 23 0.16 1.68 16.50
N ALA A 24 -0.33 1.94 17.71
CA ALA A 24 -0.67 0.92 18.69
C ALA A 24 -1.76 -0.04 18.16
N VAL A 25 -2.83 0.48 17.57
CA VAL A 25 -3.90 -0.32 16.94
C VAL A 25 -3.37 -1.13 15.75
N THR A 26 -2.48 -0.54 14.94
CA THR A 26 -1.85 -1.24 13.80
C THR A 26 -1.00 -2.42 14.26
N VAL A 27 -0.18 -2.23 15.30
CA VAL A 27 0.64 -3.31 15.86
C VAL A 27 -0.25 -4.38 16.49
N LEU A 28 -1.27 -3.95 17.25
CA LEU A 28 -2.21 -4.86 17.90
C LEU A 28 -2.95 -5.76 16.89
N THR A 29 -3.42 -5.19 15.78
CA THR A 29 -4.12 -5.97 14.74
C THR A 29 -3.19 -6.91 14.00
N LYS A 30 -1.97 -6.47 13.64
CA LYS A 30 -0.97 -7.32 12.97
C LYS A 30 -0.52 -8.49 13.84
N VAL A 31 -0.06 -8.19 15.06
CA VAL A 31 0.45 -9.20 15.99
C VAL A 31 -0.68 -10.06 16.53
N GLY A 32 -1.83 -9.46 16.83
CA GLY A 32 -3.03 -10.15 17.31
C GLY A 32 -3.57 -11.14 16.30
N GLY A 33 -3.58 -10.81 15.01
CA GLY A 33 -3.97 -11.75 13.95
C GLY A 33 -3.08 -12.98 13.89
N ILE A 34 -1.75 -12.79 13.93
CA ILE A 34 -0.77 -13.90 13.95
C ILE A 34 -0.94 -14.74 15.21
N TRP A 35 -1.12 -14.10 16.37
CA TRP A 35 -1.32 -14.80 17.65
C TRP A 35 -2.62 -15.61 17.66
N LEU A 36 -3.70 -15.06 17.12
CA LEU A 36 -5.02 -15.72 17.06
C LEU A 36 -4.97 -16.96 16.17
N VAL A 37 -4.42 -16.83 14.96
CA VAL A 37 -4.28 -17.94 14.01
C VAL A 37 -3.47 -19.11 14.60
N ARG A 38 -2.47 -18.82 15.45
CA ARG A 38 -1.70 -19.85 16.15
C ARG A 38 -2.46 -20.56 17.28
N ARG A 39 -3.59 -20.00 17.73
CA ARG A 39 -4.36 -20.49 18.89
C ARG A 39 -5.63 -21.25 18.50
N VAL A 40 -6.08 -21.11 17.26
CA VAL A 40 -7.31 -21.73 16.75
C VAL A 40 -6.97 -22.79 15.71
N ASP A 41 -7.67 -23.92 15.74
CA ASP A 41 -7.59 -24.92 14.69
C ASP A 41 -8.36 -24.42 13.46
N LEU A 42 -7.65 -24.17 12.37
CA LEU A 42 -8.26 -23.74 11.11
C LEU A 42 -8.85 -24.94 10.38
N SER A 43 -10.08 -24.81 9.88
CA SER A 43 -10.61 -25.78 8.91
C SER A 43 -9.93 -25.62 7.56
N GLU A 44 -9.87 -26.70 6.77
CA GLU A 44 -9.25 -26.71 5.44
C GLU A 44 -9.76 -25.56 4.55
N ARG A 45 -11.07 -25.26 4.62
CA ARG A 45 -11.69 -24.17 3.86
C ARG A 45 -11.22 -22.79 4.31
N LEU A 46 -11.04 -22.59 5.61
CA LEU A 46 -10.59 -21.30 6.15
C LEU A 46 -9.11 -21.05 5.81
N GLU A 47 -8.28 -22.08 5.93
CA GLU A 47 -6.87 -22.01 5.54
C GLU A 47 -6.71 -21.69 4.04
N ALA A 48 -7.49 -22.36 3.18
CA ALA A 48 -7.53 -22.06 1.76
C ALA A 48 -7.98 -20.61 1.47
N GLY A 49 -8.93 -20.07 2.24
CA GLY A 49 -9.35 -18.67 2.12
C GLY A 49 -8.28 -17.67 2.56
N LEU A 50 -7.57 -17.97 3.65
CA LEU A 50 -6.51 -17.10 4.18
C LEU A 50 -5.28 -17.07 3.27
N SER A 51 -4.96 -18.15 2.55
CA SER A 51 -3.80 -18.21 1.65
C SER A 51 -3.94 -17.29 0.43
N VAL A 52 -5.16 -17.07 -0.06
CA VAL A 52 -5.44 -16.16 -1.20
C VAL A 52 -5.73 -14.72 -0.78
N LEU A 53 -6.00 -14.49 0.51
CA LEU A 53 -6.41 -13.21 1.07
C LEU A 53 -5.45 -12.05 0.74
N PRO A 54 -4.10 -12.19 0.80
CA PRO A 54 -3.19 -11.09 0.51
C PRO A 54 -3.36 -10.52 -0.89
N GLY A 55 -3.44 -11.38 -1.91
CA GLY A 55 -3.66 -10.97 -3.29
C GLY A 55 -5.06 -10.40 -3.51
N ALA A 56 -6.07 -11.03 -2.89
CA ALA A 56 -7.46 -10.57 -3.00
C ALA A 56 -7.65 -9.15 -2.44
N ILE A 57 -7.05 -8.82 -1.29
CA ILE A 57 -7.14 -7.47 -0.70
C ILE A 57 -6.48 -6.43 -1.61
N VAL A 58 -5.31 -6.75 -2.19
CA VAL A 58 -4.64 -5.84 -3.14
C VAL A 58 -5.55 -5.53 -4.32
N ILE A 59 -6.15 -6.55 -4.94
CA ILE A 59 -7.06 -6.36 -6.08
C ILE A 59 -8.35 -5.64 -5.66
N ALA A 60 -8.90 -5.92 -4.48
CA ALA A 60 -10.10 -5.25 -3.99
C ALA A 60 -9.90 -3.74 -3.77
N VAL A 61 -8.70 -3.32 -3.36
CA VAL A 61 -8.37 -1.91 -3.14
C VAL A 61 -7.93 -1.22 -4.43
N LEU A 62 -7.03 -1.84 -5.20
CA LEU A 62 -6.44 -1.21 -6.38
C LEU A 62 -7.30 -1.40 -7.64
N GLY A 63 -8.06 -2.49 -7.71
CA GLY A 63 -8.85 -2.85 -8.88
C GLY A 63 -9.87 -1.78 -9.29
N PRO A 64 -10.71 -1.25 -8.37
CA PRO A 64 -11.65 -0.18 -8.69
C PRO A 64 -10.97 1.10 -9.19
N GLU A 65 -9.88 1.51 -8.55
CA GLU A 65 -9.10 2.70 -8.93
C GLU A 65 -8.49 2.55 -10.32
N LEU A 66 -7.92 1.37 -10.62
CA LEU A 66 -7.36 1.09 -11.94
C LEU A 66 -8.46 0.99 -13.01
N ALA A 67 -9.59 0.36 -12.68
CA ALA A 67 -10.73 0.21 -13.59
C ALA A 67 -11.38 1.55 -13.94
N ALA A 68 -11.43 2.48 -12.99
CA ALA A 68 -11.88 3.85 -13.20
C ALA A 68 -10.83 4.75 -13.89
N GLY A 69 -9.59 4.27 -14.01
CA GLY A 69 -8.49 4.98 -14.66
C GLY A 69 -8.61 5.08 -16.18
N GLY A 70 -7.89 6.03 -16.76
CA GLY A 70 -7.81 6.28 -18.19
C GLY A 70 -6.62 5.57 -18.88
N PRO A 71 -6.37 5.88 -20.16
CA PRO A 71 -5.30 5.24 -20.93
C PRO A 71 -3.91 5.37 -20.30
N ALA A 72 -3.65 6.48 -19.57
CA ALA A 72 -2.40 6.70 -18.86
C ALA A 72 -2.21 5.70 -17.70
N GLU A 73 -3.24 5.46 -16.90
CA GLU A 73 -3.22 4.52 -15.77
C GLU A 73 -3.05 3.08 -16.26
N TRP A 74 -3.78 2.68 -17.30
CA TRP A 74 -3.66 1.36 -17.91
C TRP A 74 -2.30 1.14 -18.57
N GLY A 75 -1.76 2.16 -19.25
CA GLY A 75 -0.41 2.14 -19.80
C GLY A 75 0.65 1.98 -18.72
N ALA A 76 0.53 2.72 -17.61
CA ALA A 76 1.44 2.63 -16.48
C ALA A 76 1.36 1.26 -15.78
N ALA A 77 0.16 0.71 -15.62
CA ALA A 77 -0.02 -0.64 -15.10
C ALA A 77 0.64 -1.69 -16.00
N GLY A 78 0.51 -1.57 -17.32
CA GLY A 78 1.22 -2.40 -18.28
C GLY A 78 2.75 -2.29 -18.16
N LEU A 79 3.27 -1.08 -17.94
CA LEU A 79 4.69 -0.85 -17.71
C LEU A 79 5.19 -1.50 -16.42
N VAL A 80 4.42 -1.39 -15.32
CA VAL A 80 4.71 -2.06 -14.05
C VAL A 80 4.80 -3.57 -14.25
N LEU A 81 3.82 -4.15 -14.94
CA LEU A 81 3.79 -5.58 -15.24
C LEU A 81 5.02 -6.00 -16.05
N LEU A 82 5.38 -5.25 -17.09
CA LEU A 82 6.55 -5.53 -17.93
C LEU A 82 7.85 -5.48 -17.10
N VAL A 83 8.04 -4.45 -16.29
CA VAL A 83 9.26 -4.29 -15.48
C VAL A 83 9.33 -5.37 -14.41
N MET A 84 8.23 -5.67 -13.72
CA MET A 84 8.20 -6.73 -12.72
C MET A 84 8.48 -8.09 -13.34
N TRP A 85 7.86 -8.41 -14.48
CA TRP A 85 8.08 -9.68 -15.17
C TRP A 85 9.52 -9.84 -15.66
N ARG A 86 10.17 -8.74 -16.05
CA ARG A 86 11.52 -8.80 -16.63
C ARG A 86 12.64 -8.72 -15.62
N THR A 87 12.43 -8.06 -14.49
CA THR A 87 13.46 -7.76 -13.49
C THR A 87 13.25 -8.47 -12.15
N GLU A 88 12.02 -8.96 -11.89
CA GLU A 88 11.59 -9.53 -10.61
C GLU A 88 11.88 -8.61 -9.41
N ASN A 89 12.07 -7.31 -9.66
CA ASN A 89 12.46 -6.32 -8.67
C ASN A 89 11.31 -5.34 -8.41
N ILE A 90 10.74 -5.44 -7.22
CA ILE A 90 9.60 -4.63 -6.78
C ILE A 90 9.93 -3.13 -6.77
N LEU A 91 11.15 -2.73 -6.38
CA LEU A 91 11.55 -1.32 -6.35
C LEU A 91 11.59 -0.73 -7.75
N LEU A 92 12.14 -1.47 -8.72
CA LEU A 92 12.16 -1.01 -10.11
C LEU A 92 10.74 -0.92 -10.70
N ALA A 93 9.89 -1.90 -10.42
CA ALA A 93 8.50 -1.87 -10.84
C ALA A 93 7.73 -0.68 -10.25
N LEU A 94 7.97 -0.37 -8.97
CA LEU A 94 7.36 0.78 -8.28
C LEU A 94 7.81 2.11 -8.91
N ILE A 95 9.12 2.29 -9.12
CA ILE A 95 9.67 3.50 -9.75
C ILE A 95 9.08 3.65 -11.16
N ALA A 96 9.06 2.57 -11.94
CA ALA A 96 8.51 2.57 -13.29
C ALA A 96 7.02 2.93 -13.30
N GLY A 97 6.22 2.45 -12.34
CA GLY A 97 4.81 2.80 -12.22
C GLY A 97 4.56 4.28 -11.91
N VAL A 98 5.28 4.81 -10.91
CA VAL A 98 5.15 6.23 -10.53
C VAL A 98 5.59 7.15 -11.67
N VAL A 99 6.77 6.90 -12.24
CA VAL A 99 7.29 7.70 -13.35
C VAL A 99 6.41 7.52 -14.59
N GLY A 100 5.98 6.29 -14.87
CA GLY A 100 5.13 5.96 -16.01
C GLY A 100 3.79 6.67 -15.97
N VAL A 101 3.07 6.65 -14.85
CA VAL A 101 1.75 7.30 -14.78
C VAL A 101 1.86 8.82 -14.90
N VAL A 102 2.88 9.42 -14.29
CA VAL A 102 3.13 10.87 -14.40
C VAL A 102 3.50 11.25 -15.83
N ALA A 103 4.37 10.48 -16.47
CA ALA A 103 4.78 10.74 -17.85
C ALA A 103 3.63 10.54 -18.84
N PHE A 104 2.84 9.47 -18.69
CA PHE A 104 1.70 9.21 -19.57
C PHE A 104 0.59 10.24 -19.41
N ARG A 105 0.27 10.67 -18.18
CA ARG A 105 -0.69 11.77 -17.94
C ARG A 105 -0.23 13.12 -18.51
N ALA A 106 1.07 13.31 -18.69
CA ALA A 106 1.59 14.54 -19.29
C ALA A 106 1.46 14.57 -20.82
N VAL A 107 1.26 13.41 -21.47
CA VAL A 107 1.27 13.26 -22.94
C VAL A 107 -0.11 12.90 -23.51
N LEU A 108 -0.96 12.23 -22.73
CA LEU A 108 -2.31 11.79 -23.09
C LEU A 108 -3.38 12.69 -22.47
#